data_AF-A0A1F3IR60-F1
#
_entry.id   AF-A0A1F3IR60-F1
#
_cell.length_a   1.000
_cell.length_b   1.000
_cell.length_c   1.000
_cell.angle_alpha   90.00
_cell.angle_beta   90.00
_cell.angle_gamma   90.00
#
_symmetry.space_group_name_H-M   'P 1'
#
loop_
_entity.id
_entity.type
_entity.pdbx_description
1 polymer ?
#
loop_
_entity_poly.entity_id
_entity_poly.type
_entity_poly.pdbx_seq_one_letter_code
_entity_poly.pdbx_strand_id
1 'polypeptide(L)'
;MKILICLSNVPDTTTKAKFVNDNKAFDTAGVQWIINPWDELALTRALELKANTANSIEKVTVITVGKADAEPTMRKALAIGADDAVRIDAEPKDAYFVAAQIAEYVKTNPFDIIINGIESSDYNGSAVGGMVAEFLSIPSVSAVSTLEIANGEVKITREIDGGKEVIKSQLPVLLVVQKGIAKEPMIAAMRGIMMAKAKPLAVVAPQAIDALTEIVSFELPKPKPPCKMIDPENVKELVHLLQNEAKVI
;
A
#
# COMPACT_ATOMS: atom_id res chain seq x y z
N MET A 1 -8.15 13.04 -16.87
CA MET A 1 -8.26 12.42 -15.53
C MET A 1 -6.96 12.54 -14.74
N LYS A 2 -7.04 12.73 -13.43
CA LYS A 2 -5.94 12.74 -12.47
C LYS A 2 -6.04 11.54 -11.53
N ILE A 3 -4.96 10.79 -11.39
CA ILE A 3 -4.87 9.63 -10.51
C ILE A 3 -3.94 9.97 -9.33
N LEU A 4 -4.40 9.67 -8.12
CA LEU A 4 -3.59 9.73 -6.90
C LEU A 4 -3.24 8.32 -6.45
N ILE A 5 -1.95 8.07 -6.19
CA ILE A 5 -1.48 6.82 -5.58
C ILE A 5 -1.02 7.11 -4.16
N CYS A 6 -1.67 6.49 -3.19
CA CYS A 6 -1.28 6.54 -1.78
C CYS A 6 -0.15 5.54 -1.55
N LEU A 7 1.08 6.01 -1.36
CA LEU A 7 2.26 5.18 -1.12
C LEU A 7 2.63 5.19 0.36
N SER A 8 2.94 4.00 0.90
CA SER A 8 3.61 3.85 2.19
C SER A 8 5.12 3.60 2.04
N ASN A 9 5.90 4.21 2.94
CA ASN A 9 7.33 3.96 3.11
C ASN A 9 7.52 2.94 4.23
N VAL A 10 7.85 1.70 3.87
CA VAL A 10 7.87 0.57 4.80
C VAL A 10 9.25 -0.08 4.87
N PRO A 11 9.61 -0.75 5.98
CA PRO A 11 10.79 -1.60 6.02
C PRO A 11 10.72 -2.68 4.94
N ASP A 12 11.88 -3.02 4.36
CA ASP A 12 11.98 -4.14 3.43
C ASP A 12 11.45 -5.42 4.09
N THR A 13 10.69 -6.23 3.35
CA THR A 13 10.01 -7.43 3.88
C THR A 13 10.96 -8.52 4.37
N THR A 14 12.25 -8.41 4.05
CA THR A 14 13.31 -9.28 4.58
C THR A 14 13.90 -8.78 5.91
N THR A 15 13.53 -7.56 6.33
CA THR A 15 13.99 -6.94 7.58
C THR A 15 13.46 -7.70 8.78
N LYS A 16 14.36 -8.10 9.68
CA LYS A 16 13.97 -8.67 10.97
C LYS A 16 13.58 -7.56 11.93
N ALA A 17 12.32 -7.54 12.35
CA ALA A 17 11.82 -6.58 13.31
C ALA A 17 12.58 -6.66 14.64
N LYS A 18 13.00 -5.49 15.12
CA LYS A 18 13.59 -5.29 16.44
C LYS A 18 12.94 -4.06 17.05
N PHE A 19 12.85 -4.05 18.37
CA PHE A 19 12.25 -2.94 19.11
C PHE A 19 13.26 -2.39 20.13
N VAL A 20 13.16 -1.09 20.37
CA VAL A 20 13.96 -0.30 21.32
C VAL A 20 13.04 0.42 22.29
N ASN A 21 13.63 1.10 23.28
CA ASN A 21 12.90 1.86 24.32
C ASN A 21 11.88 0.99 25.06
N ASP A 22 12.32 -0.13 25.62
CA ASP A 22 11.45 -1.09 26.32
C ASP A 22 10.28 -1.59 25.46
N ASN A 23 10.58 -1.89 24.19
CA ASN A 23 9.64 -2.28 23.15
C ASN A 23 8.56 -1.23 22.83
N LYS A 24 8.84 0.07 22.99
CA LYS A 24 7.88 1.13 22.61
C LYS A 24 8.12 1.72 21.23
N ALA A 25 9.24 1.40 20.59
CA ALA A 25 9.58 1.91 19.26
C ALA A 25 10.26 0.83 18.40
N PHE A 26 10.04 0.89 17.10
CA PHE A 26 10.75 0.08 16.11
C PHE A 26 12.19 0.56 15.94
N ASP A 27 13.14 -0.37 15.86
CA ASP A 27 14.55 -0.06 15.61
C ASP A 27 14.78 0.22 14.12
N THR A 28 14.99 1.48 13.77
CA THR A 28 15.23 1.91 12.39
C THR A 28 16.70 1.79 11.96
N ALA A 29 17.60 1.40 12.87
CA ALA A 29 19.04 1.36 12.59
C ALA A 29 19.38 0.28 11.54
N GLY A 30 19.91 0.72 10.41
CA GLY A 30 20.31 -0.17 9.31
C GLY A 30 19.14 -0.80 8.55
N VAL A 31 17.91 -0.31 8.75
CA VAL A 31 16.73 -0.75 8.02
C VAL A 31 16.75 -0.16 6.62
N GLN A 32 16.58 -1.03 5.62
CA GLN A 32 16.32 -0.60 4.25
C GLN A 32 14.82 -0.32 4.10
N TRP A 33 14.50 0.84 3.53
CA TRP A 33 13.12 1.27 3.29
C TRP A 33 12.76 1.12 1.82
N ILE A 34 11.52 0.70 1.55
CA ILE A 34 11.00 0.45 0.21
C ILE A 34 9.61 1.06 0.05
N ILE A 35 9.18 1.17 -1.21
CA ILE A 35 7.76 1.37 -1.52
C ILE A 35 7.03 0.09 -1.10
N ASN A 36 5.95 0.22 -0.35
CA ASN A 36 5.12 -0.93 0.01
C ASN A 36 4.71 -1.72 -1.26
N PRO A 37 4.85 -3.06 -1.28
CA PRO A 37 4.69 -3.85 -2.51
C PRO A 37 3.34 -3.68 -3.21
N TRP A 38 2.25 -3.56 -2.45
CA TRP A 38 0.91 -3.34 -3.00
C TRP A 38 0.80 -1.98 -3.70
N ASP A 39 1.44 -0.97 -3.15
CA ASP A 39 1.42 0.40 -3.68
C ASP A 39 2.30 0.51 -4.94
N GLU A 40 3.37 -0.29 -5.06
CA GLU A 40 4.20 -0.36 -6.27
C GLU A 40 3.41 -0.97 -7.46
N LEU A 41 2.57 -1.98 -7.19
CA LEU A 41 1.64 -2.52 -8.19
C LEU A 41 0.53 -1.51 -8.55
N ALA A 42 0.03 -0.77 -7.56
CA ALA A 42 -0.94 0.31 -7.79
C ALA A 42 -0.39 1.38 -8.74
N LEU A 43 0.84 1.86 -8.47
CA LEU A 43 1.53 2.80 -9.33
C LEU A 43 1.73 2.24 -10.74
N THR A 44 2.17 0.99 -10.84
CA THR A 44 2.37 0.32 -12.12
C THR A 44 1.08 0.32 -12.94
N ARG A 45 -0.06 -0.06 -12.34
CA ARG A 45 -1.33 -0.07 -13.05
C ARG A 45 -1.75 1.32 -13.51
N ALA A 46 -1.55 2.35 -12.69
CA ALA A 46 -1.87 3.72 -13.08
C ALA A 46 -1.02 4.19 -14.28
N LEU A 47 0.25 3.80 -14.35
CA LEU A 47 1.13 4.10 -15.48
C LEU A 47 0.75 3.32 -16.74
N GLU A 48 0.36 2.05 -16.63
CA GLU A 48 -0.18 1.28 -17.75
C GLU A 48 -1.45 1.92 -18.31
N LEU A 49 -2.36 2.34 -17.43
CA LEU A 49 -3.57 3.05 -17.83
C LEU A 49 -3.24 4.38 -18.50
N LYS A 50 -2.25 5.13 -17.98
CA LYS A 50 -1.80 6.40 -18.58
C LYS A 50 -1.16 6.21 -19.95
N ALA A 51 -0.43 5.11 -20.17
CA ALA A 51 0.21 4.82 -21.45
C ALA A 51 -0.81 4.60 -22.58
N ASN A 52 -2.03 4.16 -22.26
CA ASN A 52 -3.13 4.12 -23.22
C ASN A 52 -3.78 5.51 -23.35
N THR A 53 -3.48 6.21 -24.45
CA THR A 53 -3.97 7.57 -24.71
C THR A 53 -5.50 7.68 -24.77
N ALA A 54 -6.21 6.58 -25.07
CA ALA A 54 -7.67 6.56 -25.06
C ALA A 54 -8.25 6.82 -23.65
N ASN A 55 -7.49 6.51 -22.59
CA ASN A 55 -7.92 6.73 -21.21
C ASN A 55 -7.82 8.21 -20.79
N SER A 56 -7.14 9.07 -21.56
CA SER A 56 -7.04 10.51 -21.26
C SER A 56 -6.61 10.84 -19.81
N ILE A 57 -5.64 10.08 -19.28
CA ILE A 57 -5.02 10.35 -17.97
C ILE A 57 -3.94 11.41 -18.15
N GLU A 58 -4.17 12.57 -17.56
CA GLU A 58 -3.26 13.72 -17.63
C GLU A 58 -2.09 13.54 -16.67
N LYS A 59 -2.38 13.02 -15.47
CA LYS A 59 -1.45 13.07 -14.35
C LYS A 59 -1.61 11.91 -13.38
N VAL A 60 -0.47 11.35 -12.95
CA VAL A 60 -0.34 10.36 -11.88
C VAL A 60 0.54 10.98 -10.79
N THR A 61 -0.08 11.32 -9.67
CA THR A 61 0.56 11.90 -8.48
C THR A 61 0.72 10.83 -7.42
N VAL A 62 1.85 10.82 -6.72
CA VAL A 62 2.05 9.96 -5.54
C VAL A 62 2.00 10.79 -4.26
N ILE A 63 1.38 10.25 -3.21
CA ILE A 63 1.30 10.91 -1.90
C ILE A 63 1.76 9.98 -0.77
N THR A 64 2.49 10.54 0.19
CA THR A 64 2.93 9.85 1.40
C THR A 64 2.81 10.78 2.61
N VAL A 65 2.35 10.25 3.73
CA VAL A 65 2.45 10.90 5.05
C VAL A 65 3.71 10.38 5.70
N GLY A 66 4.71 11.25 5.88
CA GLY A 66 6.01 10.84 6.36
C GLY A 66 7.00 11.99 6.47
N LYS A 67 8.06 11.77 7.25
CA LYS A 67 9.17 12.71 7.39
C LYS A 67 10.12 12.64 6.20
N ALA A 68 11.18 13.43 6.24
CA ALA A 68 12.13 13.59 5.13
C ALA A 68 12.82 12.26 4.73
N ASP A 69 12.86 11.28 5.63
CA ASP A 69 13.36 9.93 5.41
C ASP A 69 12.53 9.10 4.42
N ALA A 70 11.27 9.47 4.17
CA ALA A 70 10.43 8.86 3.13
C ALA A 70 10.76 9.37 1.71
N GLU A 71 11.48 10.49 1.57
CA GLU A 71 11.74 11.10 0.25
C GLU A 71 12.50 10.20 -0.72
N PRO A 72 13.52 9.39 -0.33
CA PRO A 72 14.16 8.43 -1.23
C PRO A 72 13.16 7.46 -1.89
N THR A 73 12.19 6.98 -1.12
CA THR A 73 11.12 6.08 -1.58
C THR A 73 10.19 6.79 -2.56
N MET A 74 9.81 8.04 -2.27
CA MET A 74 9.02 8.87 -3.19
C MET A 74 9.79 9.19 -4.48
N ARG A 75 11.11 9.43 -4.39
CA ARG A 75 11.98 9.63 -5.56
C ARG A 75 12.09 8.38 -6.42
N LYS A 76 12.07 7.19 -5.81
CA LYS A 76 11.96 5.91 -6.55
C LYS A 76 10.64 5.87 -7.33
N ALA A 77 9.50 6.24 -6.74
CA ALA A 77 8.22 6.29 -7.45
C ALA A 77 8.22 7.29 -8.63
N LEU A 78 8.82 8.46 -8.44
CA LEU A 78 9.05 9.45 -9.51
C LEU A 78 9.95 8.91 -10.62
N ALA A 79 10.95 8.09 -10.28
CA ALA A 79 11.83 7.42 -11.23
C ALA A 79 11.13 6.33 -12.03
N ILE A 80 10.19 5.60 -11.39
CA ILE A 80 9.36 4.58 -12.05
C ILE A 80 8.45 5.24 -13.10
N GLY A 81 7.81 6.37 -12.77
CA GLY A 81 7.02 7.07 -13.77
C GLY A 81 6.01 8.09 -13.26
N ALA A 82 5.80 8.21 -11.94
CA ALA A 82 4.90 9.24 -11.39
C ALA A 82 5.29 10.64 -11.87
N ASP A 83 4.31 11.50 -12.14
CA ASP A 83 4.55 12.85 -12.68
C ASP A 83 5.07 13.80 -11.61
N ASP A 84 4.47 13.75 -10.43
CA ASP A 84 4.88 14.49 -9.25
C ASP A 84 4.53 13.75 -7.95
N ALA A 85 5.05 14.29 -6.85
CA ALA A 85 4.95 13.72 -5.53
C ALA A 85 4.52 14.76 -4.50
N VAL A 86 3.80 14.31 -3.48
CA VAL A 86 3.34 15.13 -2.36
C VAL A 86 3.71 14.43 -1.05
N ARG A 87 4.51 15.08 -0.21
CA ARG A 87 4.85 14.59 1.12
C ARG A 87 4.14 15.44 2.16
N ILE A 88 3.26 14.84 2.94
CA ILE A 88 2.70 15.49 4.13
C ILE A 88 3.70 15.29 5.27
N ASP A 89 4.28 16.38 5.78
CA ASP A 89 5.41 16.37 6.71
C ASP A 89 5.01 16.04 8.17
N ALA A 90 4.52 14.82 8.36
CA ALA A 90 4.12 14.31 9.66
C ALA A 90 4.64 12.90 9.92
N GLU A 91 4.68 12.54 11.20
CA GLU A 91 4.91 11.16 11.61
C GLU A 91 3.64 10.35 11.37
N PRO A 92 3.68 9.23 10.61
CA PRO A 92 2.51 8.37 10.40
C PRO A 92 2.21 7.56 11.66
N LYS A 93 1.43 8.14 12.57
CA LYS A 93 1.12 7.54 13.89
C LYS A 93 0.21 6.31 13.80
N ASP A 94 -0.91 6.45 13.12
CA ASP A 94 -1.92 5.40 12.96
C ASP A 94 -2.67 5.58 11.61
N ALA A 95 -3.50 4.59 11.27
CA ALA A 95 -4.25 4.60 10.01
C ALA A 95 -5.26 5.77 9.92
N TYR A 96 -5.86 6.18 11.04
CA TYR A 96 -6.83 7.27 11.09
C TYR A 96 -6.15 8.61 10.77
N PHE A 97 -5.02 8.89 11.42
CA PHE A 97 -4.21 10.08 11.19
C PHE A 97 -3.74 10.14 9.73
N VAL A 98 -3.17 9.06 9.21
CA VAL A 98 -2.69 9.00 7.82
C VAL A 98 -3.84 9.26 6.83
N ALA A 99 -4.98 8.58 7.02
CA ALA A 99 -6.15 8.75 6.15
C ALA A 99 -6.71 10.18 6.20
N ALA A 100 -6.81 10.78 7.39
CA ALA A 100 -7.29 12.15 7.55
C ALA A 100 -6.38 13.16 6.85
N GLN A 101 -5.06 13.03 7.01
CA GLN A 101 -4.09 13.90 6.31
C GLN A 101 -4.24 13.83 4.79
N ILE A 102 -4.33 12.61 4.23
CA ILE A 102 -4.51 12.40 2.79
C ILE A 102 -5.84 13.02 2.34
N ALA A 103 -6.93 12.78 3.08
CA ALA A 103 -8.24 13.32 2.74
C ALA A 103 -8.26 14.85 2.74
N GLU A 104 -7.64 15.52 3.73
CA GLU A 104 -7.54 16.98 3.76
C GLU A 104 -6.78 17.55 2.55
N TYR A 105 -5.71 16.88 2.12
CA TYR A 105 -5.02 17.27 0.90
C TYR A 105 -5.92 17.13 -0.34
N VAL A 106 -6.65 16.03 -0.46
CA VAL A 106 -7.52 15.74 -1.61
C VAL A 106 -8.72 16.67 -1.69
N LYS A 107 -9.29 17.11 -0.55
CA LYS A 107 -10.40 18.10 -0.52
C LYS A 107 -10.03 19.41 -1.22
N THR A 108 -8.77 19.84 -1.12
CA THR A 108 -8.27 21.05 -1.76
C THR A 108 -7.64 20.81 -3.13
N ASN A 109 -7.29 19.55 -3.44
CA ASN A 109 -6.68 19.11 -4.68
C ASN A 109 -7.42 17.88 -5.23
N PRO A 110 -8.53 18.05 -5.95
CA PRO A 110 -9.38 16.95 -6.35
C PRO A 110 -8.70 16.01 -7.36
N PHE A 111 -8.94 14.71 -7.20
CA PHE A 111 -8.52 13.63 -8.08
C PHE A 111 -9.74 12.80 -8.52
N ASP A 112 -9.65 12.21 -9.71
CA ASP A 112 -10.75 11.39 -10.25
C ASP A 112 -10.67 9.95 -9.73
N ILE A 113 -9.46 9.41 -9.62
CA ILE A 113 -9.23 8.04 -9.12
C ILE A 113 -8.16 8.11 -8.03
N ILE A 114 -8.47 7.55 -6.87
CA ILE A 114 -7.51 7.37 -5.77
C ILE A 114 -7.25 5.88 -5.64
N ILE A 115 -5.97 5.48 -5.63
CA ILE A 115 -5.57 4.08 -5.53
C ILE A 115 -4.67 3.90 -4.31
N ASN A 116 -5.01 2.94 -3.47
CA ASN A 116 -4.27 2.54 -2.28
C ASN A 116 -4.04 1.03 -2.32
N GLY A 117 -2.86 0.55 -1.91
CA GLY A 117 -2.65 -0.88 -1.68
C GLY A 117 -3.52 -1.41 -0.54
N ILE A 118 -3.83 -2.71 -0.56
CA ILE A 118 -4.74 -3.32 0.40
C ILE A 118 -4.27 -3.19 1.84
N GLU A 119 -2.97 -3.30 2.07
CA GLU A 119 -2.36 -3.13 3.38
C GLU A 119 -0.93 -2.60 3.22
N SER A 120 -0.32 -2.21 4.33
CA SER A 120 1.11 -1.92 4.41
C SER A 120 1.82 -3.06 5.13
N SER A 121 2.99 -3.46 4.65
CA SER A 121 3.70 -4.64 5.19
C SER A 121 4.24 -4.49 6.61
N ASP A 122 4.21 -3.29 7.17
CA ASP A 122 4.63 -2.97 8.53
C ASP A 122 3.50 -3.20 9.57
N TYR A 123 2.28 -2.77 9.25
CA TYR A 123 1.13 -2.82 10.18
C TYR A 123 0.03 -3.81 9.77
N ASN A 124 -0.02 -4.24 8.51
CA ASN A 124 -1.07 -5.11 7.95
C ASN A 124 -2.51 -4.64 8.27
N GLY A 125 -2.71 -3.31 8.31
CA GLY A 125 -3.91 -2.72 8.92
C GLY A 125 -5.16 -2.66 8.03
N SER A 126 -5.01 -2.78 6.70
CA SER A 126 -6.11 -2.77 5.72
C SER A 126 -7.20 -1.69 5.84
N ALA A 127 -6.91 -0.55 6.47
CA ALA A 127 -7.92 0.44 6.88
C ALA A 127 -7.83 1.79 6.14
N VAL A 128 -6.63 2.23 5.77
CA VAL A 128 -6.37 3.60 5.29
C VAL A 128 -7.24 3.95 4.09
N GLY A 129 -7.29 3.10 3.06
CA GLY A 129 -8.08 3.36 1.86
C GLY A 129 -9.57 3.57 2.15
N GLY A 130 -10.19 2.70 2.96
CA GLY A 130 -11.58 2.85 3.35
C GLY A 130 -11.84 4.13 4.15
N MET A 131 -10.96 4.47 5.09
CA MET A 131 -11.06 5.70 5.87
C MET A 131 -10.94 6.96 5.00
N VAL A 132 -10.01 7.00 4.04
CA VAL A 132 -9.87 8.12 3.09
C VAL A 132 -11.16 8.31 2.31
N ALA A 133 -11.78 7.23 1.82
CA ALA A 133 -13.02 7.31 1.06
C ALA A 133 -14.18 7.86 1.89
N GLU A 134 -14.30 7.41 3.14
CA GLU A 134 -15.32 7.89 4.09
C GLU A 134 -15.14 9.40 4.36
N PHE A 135 -13.91 9.85 4.66
CA PHE A 135 -13.62 11.28 4.89
C PHE A 135 -13.92 12.18 3.69
N LEU A 136 -13.81 11.62 2.48
CA LEU A 136 -14.12 12.31 1.23
C LEU A 136 -15.59 12.14 0.81
N SER A 137 -16.34 11.26 1.47
CA SER A 137 -17.69 10.86 1.09
C SER A 137 -17.80 10.40 -0.37
N ILE A 138 -16.82 9.60 -0.82
CA ILE A 138 -16.78 9.02 -2.17
C ILE A 138 -16.92 7.50 -2.14
N PRO A 139 -17.41 6.85 -3.22
CA PRO A 139 -17.46 5.40 -3.31
C PRO A 139 -16.07 4.77 -3.18
N SER A 140 -15.99 3.66 -2.44
CA SER A 140 -14.78 2.83 -2.37
C SER A 140 -15.05 1.39 -2.79
N VAL A 141 -14.09 0.78 -3.49
CA VAL A 141 -14.10 -0.65 -3.80
C VAL A 141 -12.80 -1.28 -3.32
N SER A 142 -12.91 -2.35 -2.52
CA SER A 142 -11.76 -3.08 -1.97
C SER A 142 -11.50 -4.41 -2.68
N ALA A 143 -10.32 -4.97 -2.44
CA ALA A 143 -9.83 -6.22 -3.03
C ALA A 143 -9.77 -6.18 -4.57
N VAL A 144 -9.47 -5.00 -5.13
CA VAL A 144 -9.46 -4.77 -6.58
C VAL A 144 -8.25 -5.46 -7.22
N SER A 145 -8.52 -6.35 -8.18
CA SER A 145 -7.52 -7.07 -8.96
C SER A 145 -7.48 -6.65 -10.43
N THR A 146 -8.45 -5.86 -10.92
CA THR A 146 -8.39 -5.29 -12.27
C THR A 146 -9.14 -3.97 -12.32
N LEU A 147 -8.58 -2.99 -13.03
CA LEU A 147 -9.18 -1.69 -13.29
C LEU A 147 -9.13 -1.38 -14.78
N GLU A 148 -10.30 -1.17 -15.40
CA GLU A 148 -10.45 -0.75 -16.79
C GLU A 148 -11.20 0.58 -16.84
N ILE A 149 -10.86 1.43 -17.80
CA ILE A 149 -11.54 2.71 -18.04
C ILE A 149 -12.22 2.62 -19.40
N ALA A 150 -13.52 2.88 -19.45
CA ALA A 150 -14.29 2.87 -20.69
C ALA A 150 -15.40 3.92 -20.64
N ASN A 151 -15.46 4.79 -21.65
CA ASN A 151 -16.52 5.81 -21.82
C ASN A 151 -16.74 6.72 -20.59
N GLY A 152 -15.68 7.02 -19.83
CA GLY A 152 -15.77 7.85 -18.62
C GLY A 152 -16.21 7.09 -17.36
N GLU A 153 -16.50 5.80 -17.45
CA GLU A 153 -16.75 4.92 -16.31
C GLU A 153 -15.53 4.06 -15.99
N VAL A 154 -15.42 3.64 -14.73
CA VAL A 154 -14.48 2.60 -14.33
C VAL A 154 -15.19 1.25 -14.21
N LYS A 155 -14.61 0.23 -14.83
CA LYS A 155 -14.99 -1.16 -14.65
C LYS A 155 -13.94 -1.84 -13.80
N ILE A 156 -14.38 -2.36 -12.66
CA ILE A 156 -13.54 -2.85 -11.58
C ILE A 156 -13.83 -4.33 -11.40
N THR A 157 -12.79 -5.16 -11.34
CA THR A 157 -12.92 -6.54 -10.88
C THR A 157 -12.30 -6.64 -9.50
N ARG A 158 -13.06 -7.12 -8.52
CA ARG A 158 -12.55 -7.46 -7.19
C ARG A 158 -12.60 -8.95 -6.94
N GLU A 159 -11.67 -9.47 -6.16
CA GLU A 159 -11.75 -10.84 -5.68
C GLU A 159 -12.65 -10.89 -4.44
N ILE A 160 -13.41 -11.97 -4.35
CA ILE A 160 -14.24 -12.32 -3.20
C ILE A 160 -14.03 -13.80 -2.88
N ASP A 161 -14.47 -14.22 -1.70
CA ASP A 161 -14.46 -15.66 -1.38
C ASP A 161 -15.30 -16.43 -2.40
N GLY A 162 -14.68 -17.40 -3.05
CA GLY A 162 -15.31 -18.24 -4.07
C GLY A 162 -15.34 -17.65 -5.49
N GLY A 163 -14.77 -16.48 -5.76
CA GLY A 163 -14.66 -15.99 -7.15
C GLY A 163 -14.32 -14.51 -7.31
N LYS A 164 -14.93 -13.90 -8.33
CA LYS A 164 -14.71 -12.49 -8.69
C LYS A 164 -16.03 -11.78 -8.91
N GLU A 165 -16.07 -10.50 -8.53
CA GLU A 165 -17.19 -9.62 -8.81
C GLU A 165 -16.75 -8.48 -9.72
N VAL A 166 -17.59 -8.17 -10.72
CA VAL A 166 -17.36 -7.07 -11.67
C VAL A 166 -18.32 -5.94 -11.33
N ILE A 167 -17.76 -4.79 -10.98
CA ILE A 167 -18.48 -3.58 -10.55
C ILE A 167 -18.23 -2.48 -11.57
N LYS A 168 -19.24 -1.62 -11.77
CA LYS A 168 -19.08 -0.34 -12.44
C LYS A 168 -19.23 0.78 -11.43
N SER A 169 -18.37 1.79 -11.50
CA SER A 169 -18.48 2.98 -10.66
C SER A 169 -18.32 4.24 -11.50
N GLN A 170 -18.98 5.30 -11.05
CA GLN A 170 -18.71 6.66 -11.50
C GLN A 170 -17.48 7.21 -10.77
N LEU A 171 -16.93 8.31 -11.31
CA LEU A 171 -15.85 9.09 -10.71
C LEU A 171 -16.44 10.23 -9.86
N PRO A 172 -15.77 10.67 -8.77
CA PRO A 172 -14.52 10.14 -8.24
C PRO A 172 -14.72 8.81 -7.49
N VAL A 173 -13.66 8.00 -7.42
CA VAL A 173 -13.68 6.69 -6.73
C VAL A 173 -12.36 6.39 -6.05
N LEU A 174 -12.43 5.71 -4.91
CA LEU A 174 -11.26 5.14 -4.24
C LEU A 174 -11.19 3.62 -4.46
N LEU A 175 -10.02 3.13 -4.86
CA LEU A 175 -9.78 1.72 -5.13
C LEU A 175 -8.70 1.19 -4.19
N VAL A 176 -9.06 0.19 -3.40
CA VAL A 176 -8.12 -0.55 -2.56
C VAL A 176 -7.70 -1.80 -3.31
N VAL A 177 -6.46 -1.82 -3.79
CA VAL A 177 -5.96 -2.80 -4.75
C VAL A 177 -5.15 -3.90 -4.09
N GLN A 178 -5.19 -5.08 -4.68
CA GLN A 178 -4.44 -6.25 -4.21
C GLN A 178 -3.78 -6.98 -5.39
N LYS A 179 -3.30 -8.20 -5.12
CA LYS A 179 -2.67 -9.06 -6.12
C LYS A 179 -3.56 -9.20 -7.36
N GLY A 180 -2.94 -9.04 -8.52
CA GLY A 180 -3.59 -9.10 -9.83
C GLY A 180 -3.77 -7.75 -10.51
N ILE A 181 -3.74 -6.64 -9.75
CA ILE A 181 -3.94 -5.28 -10.32
C ILE A 181 -2.92 -4.93 -11.40
N ALA A 182 -1.69 -5.40 -11.23
CA ALA A 182 -0.63 -5.42 -12.24
C ALA A 182 0.08 -6.78 -12.16
N LYS A 183 0.69 -7.21 -13.26
CA LYS A 183 1.40 -8.50 -13.30
C LYS A 183 2.69 -8.47 -12.49
N GLU A 184 3.50 -7.44 -12.73
CA GLU A 184 4.81 -7.24 -12.11
C GLU A 184 5.01 -5.73 -11.86
N PRO A 185 5.76 -5.33 -10.82
CA PRO A 185 6.06 -3.93 -10.58
C PRO A 185 6.95 -3.37 -11.70
N MET A 186 6.63 -2.17 -12.17
CA MET A 186 7.41 -1.49 -13.20
C MET A 186 8.76 -1.04 -12.65
N ILE A 187 9.82 -1.39 -13.38
CA ILE A 187 11.19 -1.00 -13.02
C ILE A 187 11.51 0.36 -13.63
N ALA A 188 12.12 1.23 -12.83
CA ALA A 188 12.55 2.54 -13.29
C ALA A 188 13.62 2.43 -14.40
N ALA A 189 13.38 3.11 -15.52
CA ALA A 189 14.38 3.24 -16.58
C ALA A 189 15.49 4.23 -16.18
N MET A 190 16.70 4.07 -16.74
CA MET A 190 17.85 4.94 -16.45
C MET A 190 17.54 6.44 -16.61
N ARG A 191 16.82 6.81 -17.69
CA ARG A 191 16.36 8.19 -17.91
C ARG A 191 15.38 8.66 -16.82
N GLY A 192 14.50 7.78 -16.35
CA GLY A 192 13.56 8.05 -15.26
C GLY A 192 14.29 8.36 -13.96
N ILE A 193 15.31 7.57 -13.61
CA ILE A 193 16.17 7.78 -12.43
C ILE A 193 16.86 9.15 -12.48
N MET A 194 17.42 9.52 -13.63
CA MET A 194 18.08 10.82 -13.81
C MET A 194 17.09 11.99 -13.65
N MET A 195 15.86 11.83 -14.15
CA MET A 195 14.86 12.91 -14.14
C MET A 195 14.07 13.01 -12.84
N ALA A 196 14.03 11.95 -12.04
CA ALA A 196 13.29 11.91 -10.77
C ALA A 196 13.72 13.00 -9.78
N LYS A 197 14.99 13.40 -9.79
CA LYS A 197 15.50 14.50 -8.95
C LYS A 197 14.92 15.87 -9.33
N ALA A 198 14.63 16.08 -10.61
CA ALA A 198 14.06 17.33 -11.11
C ALA A 198 12.53 17.36 -11.07
N LYS A 199 11.88 16.19 -10.98
CA LYS A 199 10.42 16.13 -10.87
C LYS A 199 9.93 16.80 -9.57
N PRO A 200 8.77 17.48 -9.59
CA PRO A 200 8.25 18.16 -8.42
C PRO A 200 7.97 17.19 -7.26
N LEU A 201 8.42 17.56 -6.06
CA LEU A 201 8.03 16.95 -4.80
C LEU A 201 7.60 18.09 -3.89
N ALA A 202 6.29 18.24 -3.68
CA ALA A 202 5.74 19.25 -2.79
C ALA A 202 5.76 18.73 -1.35
N VAL A 203 6.28 19.54 -0.42
CA VAL A 203 6.21 19.25 1.02
C VAL A 203 5.08 20.10 1.60
N VAL A 204 4.11 19.46 2.22
CA VAL A 204 2.90 20.09 2.75
C VAL A 204 2.88 19.93 4.26
N ALA A 205 2.52 21.00 4.97
CA ALA A 205 2.35 20.95 6.42
C ALA A 205 1.12 20.09 6.78
N PRO A 206 1.18 19.30 7.86
CA PRO A 206 0.03 18.52 8.29
C PRO A 206 -1.08 19.40 8.87
N GLN A 207 -2.31 18.90 8.80
CA GLN A 207 -3.45 19.48 9.49
C GLN A 207 -3.53 18.96 10.93
N ALA A 208 -4.14 19.74 11.83
CA ALA A 208 -4.42 19.29 13.18
C ALA A 208 -5.52 18.23 13.15
N ILE A 209 -5.20 17.02 13.61
CA ILE A 209 -6.13 15.88 13.71
C ILE A 209 -6.02 15.30 15.11
N ASP A 210 -7.16 14.99 15.71
CA ASP A 210 -7.22 14.42 17.05
C ASP A 210 -6.57 13.03 17.08
N ALA A 211 -5.74 12.80 18.11
CA ALA A 211 -5.18 11.47 18.37
C ALA A 211 -6.23 10.61 19.08
N LEU A 212 -6.73 9.60 18.39
CA LEU A 212 -7.76 8.70 18.93
C LEU A 212 -7.18 7.38 19.46
N THR A 213 -5.99 7.00 19.00
CA THR A 213 -5.30 5.78 19.43
C THR A 213 -3.83 6.06 19.72
N GLU A 214 -3.22 5.18 20.52
CA GLU A 214 -1.79 5.20 20.83
C GLU A 214 -1.27 3.77 20.93
N ILE A 215 -0.08 3.52 20.39
CA ILE A 215 0.63 2.24 20.54
C ILE A 215 1.44 2.29 21.83
N VAL A 216 1.05 1.48 22.82
CA VAL A 216 1.69 1.47 24.15
C VAL A 216 3.00 0.66 24.16
N SER A 217 3.02 -0.47 23.44
CA SER A 217 4.17 -1.38 23.38
C SER A 217 4.03 -2.40 22.25
N PHE A 218 5.15 -2.95 21.82
CA PHE A 218 5.28 -4.06 20.89
C PHE A 218 5.78 -5.31 21.61
N GLU A 219 5.42 -6.48 21.10
CA GLU A 219 5.98 -7.75 21.55
C GLU A 219 6.21 -8.68 20.37
N LEU A 220 7.28 -9.48 20.43
CA LEU A 220 7.50 -10.53 19.45
C LEU A 220 6.62 -11.74 19.77
N PRO A 221 6.07 -12.42 18.76
CA PRO A 221 5.36 -13.67 18.99
C PRO A 221 6.30 -14.69 19.64
N LYS A 222 5.72 -15.60 20.43
CA LYS A 222 6.48 -16.68 21.07
C LYS A 222 7.26 -17.47 20.00
N PRO A 223 8.55 -17.79 20.25
CA PRO A 223 9.31 -18.64 19.34
C PRO A 223 8.57 -19.95 19.06
N LYS A 224 8.60 -20.40 17.80
CA LYS A 224 8.00 -21.69 17.42
C LYS A 224 8.71 -22.82 18.18
N PRO A 225 7.98 -23.82 18.71
CA PRO A 225 8.59 -24.98 19.33
C PRO A 225 9.41 -25.79 18.29
N PRO A 226 10.36 -26.62 18.73
CA PRO A 226 11.11 -27.50 17.84
C PRO A 226 10.18 -28.36 16.98
N CYS A 227 10.51 -28.50 15.69
CA CYS A 227 9.77 -29.37 14.79
C CYS A 227 10.15 -30.84 15.03
N LYS A 228 9.16 -31.73 15.06
CA LYS A 228 9.40 -33.17 15.03
C LYS A 228 9.64 -33.59 13.58
N MET A 229 10.88 -33.98 13.28
CA MET A 229 11.22 -34.55 11.97
C MET A 229 10.78 -36.01 11.92
N ILE A 230 10.18 -36.42 10.81
CA ILE A 230 9.73 -37.79 10.56
C ILE A 230 10.52 -38.34 9.38
N ASP A 231 10.85 -39.63 9.44
CA ASP A 231 11.49 -40.34 8.33
C ASP A 231 10.65 -40.22 7.04
N PRO A 232 11.23 -39.76 5.91
CA PRO A 232 10.55 -39.71 4.62
C PRO A 232 9.92 -41.04 4.18
N GLU A 233 10.46 -42.19 4.60
CA GLU A 233 9.94 -43.51 4.27
C GLU A 233 8.74 -43.91 5.16
N ASN A 234 8.49 -43.21 6.27
CA ASN A 234 7.44 -43.54 7.23
C ASN A 234 6.24 -42.57 7.19
N VAL A 235 5.56 -42.52 6.05
CA VAL A 235 4.34 -41.70 5.86
C VAL A 235 3.22 -42.07 6.86
N LYS A 236 3.16 -43.33 7.30
CA LYS A 236 2.14 -43.79 8.25
C LYS A 236 2.27 -43.12 9.62
N GLU A 237 3.50 -42.95 10.09
CA GLU A 237 3.77 -42.23 11.32
C GLU A 237 3.36 -40.76 11.21
N LEU A 238 3.64 -40.10 10.08
CA LEU A 238 3.19 -38.72 9.85
C LEU A 238 1.66 -38.62 9.96
N VAL A 239 0.92 -39.48 9.26
CA VAL A 239 -0.55 -39.48 9.33
C VAL A 239 -1.04 -39.75 10.76
N HIS A 240 -0.44 -40.72 11.45
CA HIS A 240 -0.80 -41.03 12.83
C HIS A 240 -0.62 -39.82 13.76
N LEU A 241 0.50 -39.11 13.65
CA LEU A 241 0.80 -37.93 14.49
C LEU A 241 -0.09 -36.74 14.12
N LEU A 242 -0.37 -36.51 12.83
CA LEU A 242 -1.27 -35.45 12.39
C LEU A 242 -2.71 -35.67 12.87
N GLN A 243 -3.20 -36.91 12.84
CA GLN A 243 -4.56 -37.26 13.24
C GLN A 243 -4.74 -37.32 14.77
N ASN A 244 -3.81 -37.97 15.48
CA ASN A 244 -4.01 -38.31 16.89
C ASN A 244 -3.35 -37.32 17.87
N GLU A 245 -2.19 -36.76 17.51
CA GLU A 245 -1.45 -35.83 18.37
C GLU A 245 -1.78 -34.37 18.01
N ALA A 246 -1.57 -33.98 16.76
CA ALA A 246 -1.79 -32.60 16.30
C ALA A 246 -3.27 -32.29 16.03
N LYS A 247 -4.07 -33.30 15.66
CA LYS A 247 -5.51 -33.21 15.33
C LYS A 247 -5.83 -32.15 14.27
N VAL A 248 -5.04 -32.14 13.20
CA VAL A 248 -5.18 -31.19 12.08
C VAL A 248 -5.76 -31.81 10.82
N ILE A 249 -5.99 -33.14 10.83
CA ILE A 249 -6.67 -33.92 9.79
C ILE A 249 -7.62 -34.93 10.43
#